data_AF-A0A099KWE4-F1
#
_entry.id   AF-A0A099KWE4-F1
#
_cell.length_a   1.000
_cell.length_b   1.000
_cell.length_c   1.000
_cell.angle_alpha   90.00
_cell.angle_beta   90.00
_cell.angle_gamma   90.00
#
_symmetry.space_group_name_H-M   'P 1'
#
loop_
_entity.id
_entity.type
_entity.pdbx_description
1 polymer ?
#
loop_
_entity_poly.entity_id
_entity_poly.type
_entity_poly.pdbx_seq_one_letter_code
_entity_poly.pdbx_strand_id
1 'polypeptide(L)'
;VDGLTANTVVGHIGDRFQLGKRVHELTQNAVTNSSGQVTLKFVPEIIIAPNDNAALILTEPKGVFMMKDPKQIPDFSHSVRVFKSISLTLIESLR
;
A
#
# COMPACT_ATOMS: atom_id res chain seq x y z
N VAL A 1 12.93 -11.21 -1.71
CA VAL A 1 12.88 -10.68 -3.09
C VAL A 1 14.26 -10.86 -3.67
N ASP A 2 14.36 -11.38 -4.88
CA ASP A 2 15.59 -11.64 -5.61
C ASP A 2 15.59 -10.98 -7.00
N GLY A 3 16.70 -11.07 -7.72
CA GLY A 3 16.83 -10.50 -9.07
C GLY A 3 17.06 -8.99 -9.15
N LEU A 4 17.40 -8.34 -8.03
CA LEU A 4 17.70 -6.91 -7.99
C LEU A 4 19.20 -6.64 -8.17
N THR A 5 19.57 -5.41 -8.53
CA THR A 5 20.98 -4.99 -8.58
C THR A 5 21.62 -5.17 -7.21
N ALA A 6 22.77 -5.84 -7.14
CA ALA A 6 23.47 -6.13 -5.89
C ALA A 6 24.02 -4.87 -5.19
N ASN A 7 24.03 -4.88 -3.86
CA ASN A 7 24.56 -3.80 -3.00
C ASN A 7 23.93 -2.42 -3.24
N THR A 8 22.64 -2.39 -3.57
CA THR A 8 21.91 -1.16 -3.91
C THR A 8 20.74 -0.97 -2.95
N VAL A 9 20.46 0.30 -2.63
CA VAL A 9 19.23 0.68 -1.91
C VAL A 9 18.07 0.63 -2.90
N VAL A 10 17.12 -0.28 -2.65
CA VAL A 10 15.94 -0.48 -3.52
C VAL A 10 14.66 0.12 -2.95
N GLY A 11 14.72 0.59 -1.70
CA GLY A 11 13.64 1.31 -1.03
C GLY A 11 14.14 1.93 0.27
N HIS A 12 13.60 3.09 0.62
CA HIS A 12 13.90 3.79 1.86
C HIS A 12 12.81 3.52 2.91
N ILE A 13 13.15 3.76 4.17
CA ILE A 13 12.16 3.80 5.25
C ILE A 13 11.02 4.77 4.91
N GLY A 14 9.78 4.35 5.14
CA GLY A 14 8.57 5.10 4.81
C GLY A 14 8.06 4.90 3.38
N ASP A 15 8.84 4.27 2.50
CA ASP A 15 8.35 3.94 1.16
C ASP A 15 7.24 2.89 1.24
N ARG A 16 6.22 3.08 0.42
CA ARG A 16 5.07 2.19 0.35
C ARG A 16 5.15 1.29 -0.87
N PHE A 17 4.72 0.05 -0.69
CA PHE A 17 4.60 -0.91 -1.77
C PHE A 17 3.30 -1.70 -1.61
N GLN A 18 2.77 -2.17 -2.73
CA GLN A 18 1.61 -3.03 -2.76
C GLN A 18 2.07 -4.48 -2.93
N LEU A 19 1.50 -5.35 -2.13
CA LEU A 19 1.57 -6.80 -2.27
C LEU A 19 0.14 -7.35 -2.30
N GLY A 20 -0.23 -7.98 -3.41
CA GLY A 20 -1.61 -8.41 -3.63
C GLY A 20 -2.58 -7.22 -3.64
N LYS A 21 -3.50 -7.17 -2.68
CA LYS A 21 -4.52 -6.11 -2.55
C LYS A 21 -4.25 -5.11 -1.41
N ARG A 22 -3.10 -5.23 -0.74
CA ARG A 22 -2.76 -4.45 0.45
C ARG A 22 -1.55 -3.57 0.21
N VAL A 23 -1.50 -2.47 0.94
CA VAL A 23 -0.35 -1.55 0.95
C VAL A 23 0.42 -1.75 2.24
N HIS A 24 1.72 -1.88 2.10
CA HIS A 24 2.68 -2.03 3.18
C HIS A 24 3.68 -0.86 3.13
N GLU A 25 4.22 -0.49 4.28
CA GLU A 25 5.19 0.59 4.44
C GLU A 25 6.49 0.02 5.02
N LEU A 26 7.62 0.34 4.39
CA LEU A 26 8.93 -0.11 4.84
C LEU A 26 9.29 0.57 6.16
N THR A 27 9.72 -0.24 7.14
CA THR A 27 10.18 0.24 8.45
C THR A 27 11.69 0.44 8.51
N GLN A 28 12.43 -0.04 7.50
CA GLN A 28 13.88 0.11 7.36
C GLN A 28 14.24 0.21 5.89
N ASN A 29 15.41 0.80 5.60
CA ASN A 29 15.95 0.81 4.25
C ASN A 29 16.15 -0.63 3.74
N ALA A 30 15.66 -0.89 2.54
CA ALA A 30 15.81 -2.15 1.84
C ALA A 30 17.09 -2.11 1.02
N VAL A 31 18.13 -2.81 1.50
CA VAL A 31 19.45 -2.89 0.83
C VAL A 31 19.67 -4.32 0.35
N THR A 32 19.97 -4.47 -0.94
CA THR A 32 20.26 -5.78 -1.53
C THR A 32 21.64 -6.28 -1.11
N ASN A 33 21.77 -7.60 -0.95
CA ASN A 33 23.05 -8.25 -0.71
C ASN A 33 23.87 -8.41 -2.01
N SER A 34 25.03 -9.06 -1.91
CA SER A 34 25.92 -9.35 -3.05
C SER A 34 25.29 -10.24 -4.14
N SER A 35 24.22 -10.96 -3.81
CA SER A 35 23.50 -11.85 -4.73
C SER A 35 22.23 -11.19 -5.29
N GLY A 36 22.00 -9.89 -5.02
CA GLY A 36 20.82 -9.19 -5.50
C GLY A 36 19.53 -9.55 -4.75
N GLN A 37 19.65 -10.13 -3.55
CA GLN A 37 18.51 -10.48 -2.70
C GLN A 37 18.30 -9.42 -1.61
N VAL A 38 17.05 -9.17 -1.24
CA VAL A 38 16.70 -8.26 -0.14
C VAL A 38 15.59 -8.83 0.74
N THR A 39 15.73 -8.56 2.04
CA THR A 39 14.69 -8.79 3.05
C THR A 39 14.01 -7.47 3.37
N LEU A 40 12.72 -7.38 3.10
CA LEU A 40 11.92 -6.20 3.39
C LEU A 40 11.37 -6.31 4.81
N LYS A 41 11.59 -5.29 5.63
CA LYS A 41 10.92 -5.12 6.92
C LYS A 41 9.85 -4.05 6.76
N PHE A 42 8.61 -4.38 7.09
CA PHE A 42 7.47 -3.53 6.78
C PHE A 42 6.31 -3.76 7.74
N VAL A 43 5.35 -2.83 7.70
CA VAL A 43 4.06 -2.90 8.41
C VAL A 43 2.94 -2.48 7.46
N PRO A 44 1.70 -2.96 7.63
CA PRO A 44 1.28 -4.04 8.54
C PRO A 44 1.81 -5.42 8.08
N GLU A 45 1.72 -6.43 8.94
CA GLU A 45 2.15 -7.79 8.63
C GLU A 45 1.27 -8.46 7.56
N ILE A 46 1.84 -9.47 6.89
CA ILE A 46 1.13 -10.28 5.90
C ILE A 46 0.16 -11.21 6.62
N ILE A 47 -1.14 -11.05 6.31
CA ILE A 47 -2.21 -11.90 6.87
C ILE A 47 -2.59 -13.02 5.89
N ILE A 48 -2.43 -12.78 4.59
CA ILE A 48 -2.72 -13.75 3.52
C ILE A 48 -1.41 -14.04 2.80
N ALA A 49 -0.96 -15.30 2.86
CA ALA A 49 0.27 -15.70 2.18
C ALA A 49 0.17 -15.40 0.68
N PRO A 50 1.16 -14.69 0.10
CA PRO A 50 1.18 -14.45 -1.34
C PRO A 50 1.48 -15.76 -2.08
N ASN A 51 1.05 -15.83 -3.34
CA ASN A 51 1.56 -16.85 -4.25
C ASN A 51 3.06 -16.68 -4.46
N ASP A 52 3.73 -17.77 -4.84
CA ASP A 52 5.13 -17.68 -5.23
C ASP A 52 5.31 -16.68 -6.38
N ASN A 53 6.42 -15.93 -6.35
CA ASN A 53 6.73 -14.84 -7.28
C ASN A 53 5.65 -13.74 -7.41
N ALA A 54 4.83 -13.53 -6.37
CA ALA A 54 3.88 -12.42 -6.36
C ALA A 54 4.60 -11.07 -6.59
N ALA A 55 4.09 -10.29 -7.52
CA ALA A 55 4.66 -9.00 -7.87
C ALA A 55 4.56 -8.01 -6.71
N LEU A 56 5.65 -7.27 -6.48
CA LEU A 56 5.68 -6.09 -5.64
C LEU A 56 5.50 -4.85 -6.51
N ILE A 57 4.47 -4.06 -6.22
CA ILE A 57 4.18 -2.83 -6.97
C ILE A 57 4.68 -1.65 -6.14
N LEU A 58 5.72 -0.98 -6.62
CA LEU A 58 6.38 0.14 -5.96
C LEU A 58 5.87 1.50 -6.47
N THR A 59 5.43 1.55 -7.73
CA THR A 59 4.91 2.76 -8.37
C THR A 59 3.41 2.81 -8.21
N GLU A 60 2.90 3.91 -7.64
CA GLU A 60 1.46 4.11 -7.38
C GLU A 60 0.77 2.93 -6.68
N PRO A 61 1.24 2.50 -5.49
CA PRO A 61 0.65 1.37 -4.79
C PRO A 61 -0.81 1.64 -4.43
N LYS A 62 -1.69 0.68 -4.69
CA LYS A 62 -3.13 0.77 -4.43
C LYS A 62 -3.54 -0.27 -3.41
N GLY A 63 -4.45 0.12 -2.51
CA GLY A 63 -5.06 -0.75 -1.52
C GLY A 63 -6.56 -0.80 -1.70
N VAL A 64 -7.19 -1.88 -1.23
CA VAL A 64 -8.65 -1.96 -1.13
C VAL A 64 -9.06 -1.38 0.21
N PHE A 65 -9.92 -0.37 0.17
CA PHE A 65 -10.44 0.30 1.36
C PHE A 65 -11.96 0.34 1.32
N MET A 66 -12.58 0.26 2.49
CA MET A 66 -14.01 0.48 2.67
C MET A 66 -14.24 1.77 3.45
N MET A 67 -15.41 2.37 3.27
CA MET A 67 -15.81 3.52 4.08
C MET A 67 -15.95 3.11 5.54
N LYS A 68 -15.39 3.92 6.45
CA LYS A 68 -15.52 3.68 7.90
C LYS A 68 -16.97 3.81 8.35
N ASP A 69 -17.68 4.78 7.77
CA ASP A 69 -19.11 5.00 8.00
C ASP A 69 -19.78 5.37 6.65
N PRO A 70 -20.79 4.61 6.19
CA PRO A 70 -21.49 4.90 4.95
C PRO A 70 -22.25 6.25 4.97
N LYS A 71 -22.49 6.84 6.14
CA LYS A 71 -23.16 8.15 6.29
C LYS A 71 -22.22 9.35 6.15
N GLN A 72 -20.93 9.14 5.82
CA GLN A 72 -19.98 10.23 5.59
C GLN A 72 -20.16 10.93 4.24
N ILE A 73 -20.94 10.31 3.33
CA ILE A 73 -21.24 10.91 2.03
C ILE A 73 -22.35 11.95 2.23
N PRO A 74 -22.12 13.22 1.83
CA PRO A 74 -23.16 14.23 1.84
C PRO A 74 -24.34 13.80 0.98
N ASP A 75 -25.56 14.12 1.39
CA ASP A 75 -26.71 13.90 0.54
C ASP A 75 -26.61 14.80 -0.71
N PHE A 76 -26.47 14.17 -1.88
CA PHE A 76 -26.37 14.85 -3.16
C PHE A 76 -27.75 15.24 -3.74
N SER A 77 -28.85 14.96 -3.04
CA SER A 77 -30.21 15.29 -3.46
C SER A 77 -30.51 16.80 -3.50
N HIS A 78 -29.66 17.61 -2.87
CA HIS A 78 -29.82 19.07 -2.84
C HIS A 78 -29.34 19.71 -4.14
N SER A 79 -30.09 20.69 -4.66
CA SER A 79 -29.71 21.50 -5.83
C SER A 79 -28.62 22.52 -5.49
N VAL A 80 -27.41 22.05 -5.21
CA VAL A 80 -26.22 22.88 -5.01
C VAL A 80 -25.28 22.75 -6.19
N ARG A 81 -24.69 23.88 -6.64
CA ARG A 81 -23.78 23.89 -7.79
C ARG A 81 -22.44 23.18 -7.52
N VAL A 82 -21.98 23.18 -6.26
CA VAL A 82 -20.70 22.60 -5.84
C VAL A 82 -20.83 22.08 -4.41
N PHE A 83 -20.38 20.86 -4.17
CA PHE A 83 -20.17 20.32 -2.82
C PHE A 83 -18.74 20.64 -2.38
N LYS A 84 -18.60 21.41 -1.30
CA LYS A 84 -17.30 21.84 -0.76
C LYS A 84 -16.93 20.98 0.45
N SER A 85 -15.63 20.85 0.72
CA SER A 85 -15.09 20.24 1.94
C SER A 85 -15.51 18.78 2.17
N ILE A 86 -15.52 17.96 1.11
CA ILE A 86 -15.76 16.52 1.23
C ILE A 86 -14.53 15.86 1.86
N SER A 87 -14.73 15.17 2.98
CA SER A 87 -13.71 14.36 3.63
C SER A 87 -14.26 12.96 3.84
N LEU A 88 -13.49 11.95 3.40
CA LEU A 88 -13.86 10.53 3.53
C LEU A 88 -12.89 9.85 4.48
N THR A 89 -13.40 9.14 5.48
CA THR A 89 -12.58 8.27 6.32
C THR A 89 -12.72 6.85 5.83
N LEU A 90 -11.60 6.28 5.41
CA LEU A 90 -11.54 4.92 4.90
C LEU A 90 -10.80 4.01 5.90
N ILE A 91 -11.18 2.74 5.92
CA ILE A 91 -10.47 1.67 6.63
C ILE A 91 -10.04 0.61 5.61
N GLU A 92 -8.87 0.02 5.80
CA GLU A 92 -8.37 -1.02 4.90
C GLU A 92 -9.30 -2.25 4.94
N SER A 93 -9.65 -2.77 3.77
CA SER A 93 -10.52 -3.95 3.62
C SER A 93 -9.69 -5.14 3.15
N LEU A 94 -9.88 -6.28 3.82
CA LEU A 94 -9.32 -7.57 3.40
C LEU A 94 -10.23 -8.34 2.43
N ARG A 95 -11.45 -7.80 2.18
CA ARG A 95 -12.51 -8.43 1.39
C ARG A 95 -12.41 -8.07 -0.09
#